data_AF-A0A9D2QZ09-F1
#
_entry.id   AF-A0A9D2QZ09-F1
#
_cell.length_a   1.000
_cell.length_b   1.000
_cell.length_c   1.000
_cell.angle_alpha   90.00
_cell.angle_beta   90.00
_cell.angle_gamma   90.00
#
_symmetry.space_group_name_H-M   'P 1'
#
loop_
_entity.id
_entity.type
_entity.pdbx_description
1 polymer ?
#
loop_
_entity_poly.entity_id
_entity_poly.type
_entity_poly.pdbx_seq_one_letter_code
_entity_poly.pdbx_strand_id
1 'polypeptide(L)'
;MNDTGRIAVSITPDGRTMERSEVVEYLKILSQHILAKAKLENELDNLHAELAEATKEEPGKQVLPPEPDPPLKESYPLFTLIAVPFFMIAMMFADFSPAEKLGILAIGSGAFAFSLIRHRNENRKARKDWEERRAAWEKETERIRNLNSVVSVQDPPEVAGLKERLGGTEDAYEKICDSLAEQENRNILAPQYRKDMIPCILYSFFLNGRANTLAEAINLFHEEMYRQNQEQNQLQFQQEMRMHQDALMLQQNLNAARLSQQIEDAKNEIELQSLMDSLYTVDMINLLMKSMR
;
A
#
# COMPACT_ATOMS: atom_id res chain seq x y z
N MET A 1 -55.30 32.28 15.85
CA MET A 1 -54.29 32.58 16.90
C MET A 1 -54.56 31.64 18.05
N ASN A 2 -53.84 30.52 18.09
CA ASN A 2 -53.82 29.61 19.24
C ASN A 2 -52.40 29.67 19.80
N ASP A 3 -52.31 30.23 21.00
CA ASP A 3 -51.11 30.42 21.79
C ASP A 3 -50.79 29.13 22.58
N THR A 4 -49.56 29.03 23.11
CA THR A 4 -49.03 28.02 24.05
C THR A 4 -48.35 26.75 23.48
N GLY A 5 -47.07 26.88 23.11
CA GLY A 5 -46.03 26.57 24.10
C GLY A 5 -45.87 25.13 24.60
N ARG A 6 -46.22 24.09 23.85
CA ARG A 6 -45.57 22.78 24.07
C ARG A 6 -44.17 22.83 23.48
N ILE A 7 -43.24 23.44 24.23
CA ILE A 7 -41.80 23.36 23.97
C ILE A 7 -41.49 21.86 23.93
N ALA A 8 -41.18 21.33 22.75
CA ALA A 8 -40.81 19.93 22.61
C ALA A 8 -39.42 19.78 23.24
N VAL A 9 -39.42 19.38 24.51
CA VAL A 9 -38.20 19.21 25.29
C VAL A 9 -37.59 17.87 24.95
N SER A 10 -36.35 17.88 24.45
CA SER A 10 -35.57 16.67 24.25
C SER A 10 -34.76 16.40 25.50
N ILE A 11 -34.76 15.16 25.97
CA ILE A 11 -33.90 14.74 27.09
C ILE A 11 -32.61 14.18 26.47
N THR A 12 -31.48 14.81 26.75
CA THR A 12 -30.18 14.30 26.32
C THR A 12 -29.81 13.04 27.11
N PRO A 13 -28.82 12.24 26.66
CA PRO A 13 -28.34 11.08 27.41
C PRO A 13 -27.94 11.41 28.86
N ASP A 14 -27.50 12.65 29.12
CA ASP A 14 -27.12 13.16 30.45
C ASP A 14 -28.33 13.63 31.29
N GLY A 15 -29.56 13.43 30.81
CA GLY A 15 -30.77 13.83 31.51
C GLY A 15 -31.10 15.33 31.43
N ARG A 16 -30.39 16.10 30.59
CA ARG A 16 -30.67 17.53 30.40
C ARG A 16 -31.84 17.73 29.45
N THR A 17 -32.75 18.60 29.84
CA THR A 17 -33.86 19.08 29.02
C THR A 17 -33.37 20.19 28.09
N MET A 18 -33.43 19.96 26.79
CA MET A 18 -33.09 20.95 25.76
C MET A 18 -34.30 21.34 24.94
N GLU A 19 -34.37 22.61 24.57
CA GLU A 19 -35.41 23.09 23.68
C GLU A 19 -35.17 22.63 22.23
N ARG A 20 -36.24 22.51 21.45
CA ARG A 20 -36.16 22.16 20.03
C ARG A 20 -35.22 23.08 19.26
N SER A 21 -35.25 24.38 19.52
CA SER A 21 -34.38 25.39 18.89
C SER A 21 -32.89 25.07 19.09
N GLU A 22 -32.51 24.76 20.32
CA GLU A 22 -31.12 24.44 20.69
C GLU A 22 -30.65 23.13 20.05
N VAL A 23 -31.52 22.11 20.02
CA VAL A 23 -31.21 20.81 19.37
C VAL A 23 -31.04 20.99 17.87
N VAL A 24 -31.91 21.77 17.22
CA VAL A 24 -31.84 22.06 15.78
C VAL A 24 -30.59 22.85 15.45
N GLU A 25 -30.23 23.85 16.25
CA GLU A 25 -29.02 24.64 16.07
C GLU A 25 -27.75 23.79 16.23
N TYR A 26 -27.71 22.95 17.27
CA TYR A 26 -26.61 22.00 17.46
C TYR A 26 -26.47 21.04 16.28
N LEU A 27 -27.57 20.40 15.84
CA LEU A 27 -27.55 19.48 14.71
C LEU A 27 -27.17 20.19 13.40
N LYS A 28 -27.57 21.45 13.22
CA LYS A 28 -27.18 22.27 12.08
C LYS A 28 -25.66 22.48 12.07
N ILE A 29 -25.08 22.96 13.18
CA ILE A 29 -23.64 23.20 13.29
C ILE A 29 -22.87 21.90 13.07
N LEU A 30 -23.31 20.82 13.71
CA LEU A 30 -22.68 19.50 13.59
C LEU A 30 -22.73 18.98 12.15
N SER A 31 -23.88 19.11 11.47
CA SER A 31 -24.03 18.70 10.06
C SER A 31 -23.15 19.52 9.12
N GLN A 32 -22.99 20.82 9.37
CA GLN A 32 -22.13 21.69 8.57
C GLN A 32 -20.67 21.30 8.71
N HIS A 33 -20.20 21.05 9.93
CA HIS A 33 -18.83 20.61 10.18
C HIS A 33 -18.54 19.21 9.62
N ILE A 34 -19.48 18.27 9.72
CA ILE A 34 -19.35 16.92 9.13
C ILE A 34 -19.26 16.99 7.61
N LEU A 35 -20.13 17.77 6.96
CA LEU A 35 -20.11 17.95 5.51
C LEU A 35 -18.83 18.67 5.04
N ALA A 36 -18.38 19.68 5.78
CA ALA A 36 -17.15 20.39 5.46
C ALA A 36 -15.92 19.48 5.66
N LYS A 37 -15.89 18.68 6.72
CA LYS A 37 -14.86 17.65 6.94
C LYS A 37 -14.78 16.69 5.76
N ALA A 38 -15.90 16.10 5.36
CA ALA A 38 -15.93 15.15 4.23
C ALA A 38 -15.49 15.78 2.90
N LYS A 39 -15.79 17.07 2.68
CA LYS A 39 -15.30 17.79 1.49
C LYS A 39 -13.79 18.00 1.54
N LEU A 40 -13.27 18.43 2.69
CA LEU A 40 -11.83 18.64 2.87
C LEU A 40 -11.05 17.33 2.79
N GLU A 41 -11.56 16.22 3.31
CA GLU A 41 -10.94 14.90 3.15
C GLU A 41 -10.79 14.53 1.67
N ASN A 42 -11.87 14.69 0.88
CA ASN A 42 -11.80 14.44 -0.56
C ASN A 42 -10.84 15.39 -1.28
N GLU A 43 -10.82 16.67 -0.91
CA GLU A 43 -9.89 17.66 -1.48
C GLU A 43 -8.44 17.34 -1.12
N LEU A 44 -8.18 16.89 0.10
CA LEU A 44 -6.86 16.51 0.60
C LEU A 44 -6.36 15.22 -0.04
N ASP A 45 -7.23 14.22 -0.23
CA ASP A 45 -6.93 13.01 -1.00
C ASP A 45 -6.59 13.33 -2.46
N ASN A 46 -7.34 14.24 -3.08
CA ASN A 46 -7.07 14.70 -4.45
C ASN A 46 -5.75 15.48 -4.53
N LEU A 47 -5.48 16.41 -3.60
CA LEU A 47 -4.24 17.17 -3.55
C LEU A 47 -3.02 16.28 -3.27
N HIS A 48 -3.15 15.26 -2.42
CA HIS A 48 -2.12 14.25 -2.22
C HIS A 48 -1.88 13.41 -3.49
N ALA A 49 -2.94 13.04 -4.21
CA ALA A 49 -2.81 12.34 -5.48
C ALA A 49 -2.13 13.21 -6.54
N GLU A 50 -2.53 14.48 -6.68
CA GLU A 50 -1.94 15.47 -7.58
C GLU A 50 -0.46 15.73 -7.23
N LEU A 51 -0.13 15.86 -5.94
CA LEU A 51 1.25 16.02 -5.47
C LEU A 51 2.08 14.75 -5.72
N ALA A 52 1.50 13.55 -5.58
CA ALA A 52 2.15 12.28 -5.88
C ALA A 52 2.35 12.04 -7.39
N GLU A 53 1.53 12.65 -8.25
CA GLU A 53 1.71 12.65 -9.70
C GLU A 53 2.75 13.69 -10.13
N ALA A 54 2.69 14.90 -9.59
CA ALA A 54 3.66 15.96 -9.89
C ALA A 54 5.08 15.64 -9.38
N THR A 55 5.22 14.82 -8.34
CA THR A 55 6.53 14.36 -7.83
C THR A 55 7.06 13.11 -8.54
N LYS A 56 6.30 12.49 -9.47
CA LYS A 56 6.78 11.34 -10.26
C LYS A 56 7.69 11.74 -11.44
N GLU A 57 7.77 13.02 -11.80
CA GLU A 57 8.71 13.50 -12.83
C GLU A 57 9.93 14.22 -12.23
N GLU A 58 10.87 13.45 -11.67
CA GLU A 58 12.32 13.74 -11.82
C GLU A 58 13.12 12.41 -11.74
N PRO A 59 13.42 11.73 -12.86
CA PRO A 59 14.47 10.71 -12.89
C PRO A 59 15.82 11.42 -12.89
N GLY A 60 16.16 11.99 -11.73
CA GLY A 60 17.40 12.71 -11.47
C GLY A 60 17.99 12.30 -10.13
N LYS A 61 17.94 11.01 -9.76
CA LYS A 61 18.75 10.49 -8.66
C LYS A 61 20.23 10.69 -9.03
N GLN A 62 20.77 11.86 -8.74
CA GLN A 62 22.21 12.03 -8.59
C GLN A 62 22.59 11.27 -7.33
N VAL A 63 22.94 10.01 -7.55
CA VAL A 63 23.46 9.09 -6.55
C VAL A 63 24.68 9.74 -5.92
N LEU A 64 24.64 9.96 -4.60
CA LEU A 64 25.81 10.37 -3.84
C LEU A 64 26.96 9.41 -4.19
N PRO A 65 28.15 9.90 -4.60
CA PRO A 65 29.29 9.01 -4.74
C PRO A 65 29.54 8.33 -3.38
N PRO A 66 29.78 7.00 -3.36
CA PRO A 66 30.00 6.27 -2.12
C PRO A 66 31.15 6.90 -1.34
N GLU A 67 30.99 7.00 -0.02
CA GLU A 67 32.01 7.54 0.88
C GLU A 67 33.33 6.78 0.66
N PRO A 68 34.47 7.47 0.54
CA PRO A 68 35.75 6.81 0.34
C PRO A 68 36.08 5.95 1.56
N ASP A 69 36.16 4.63 1.36
CA ASP A 69 36.51 3.68 2.41
C ASP A 69 37.80 4.12 3.14
N PRO A 70 37.81 4.13 4.49
CA PRO A 70 39.00 4.44 5.24
C PRO A 70 40.11 3.43 4.90
N PRO A 71 41.38 3.86 4.84
CA PRO A 71 42.49 2.93 4.63
C PRO A 71 42.43 1.85 5.73
N LEU A 72 42.42 0.58 5.30
CA LEU A 72 42.40 -0.59 6.18
C LEU A 72 43.36 -0.37 7.36
N LYS A 73 42.82 -0.48 8.59
CA LYS A 73 43.57 -0.30 9.85
C LYS A 73 44.87 -1.09 9.78
N GLU A 74 46.00 -0.37 9.85
CA GLU A 74 47.38 -0.82 10.01
C GLU A 74 47.57 -2.34 9.94
N SER A 75 47.35 -2.92 8.77
CA SER A 75 47.79 -4.28 8.50
C SER A 75 49.28 -4.20 8.22
N TYR A 76 50.07 -4.08 9.28
CA TYR A 76 51.43 -4.55 9.21
C TYR A 76 51.38 -5.98 8.64
N PRO A 77 52.29 -6.40 7.76
CA PRO A 77 52.28 -7.78 7.30
C PRO A 77 52.55 -8.61 8.54
N LEU A 78 51.49 -9.17 9.12
CA LEU A 78 51.53 -9.97 10.33
C LEU A 78 52.59 -11.07 10.16
N PHE A 79 52.70 -11.55 8.92
CA PHE A 79 53.74 -12.44 8.44
C PHE A 79 55.17 -11.88 8.67
N THR A 80 55.49 -10.65 8.27
CA THR A 80 56.83 -10.09 8.52
C THR A 80 57.12 -9.83 10.00
N LEU A 81 56.10 -9.43 10.77
CA LEU A 81 56.22 -9.12 12.20
C LEU A 81 56.39 -10.37 13.07
N ILE A 82 55.87 -11.52 12.62
CA ILE A 82 55.96 -12.79 13.34
C ILE A 82 57.05 -13.70 12.74
N ALA A 83 57.10 -13.85 11.42
CA ALA A 83 57.97 -14.81 10.76
C ALA A 83 59.46 -14.41 10.83
N VAL A 84 59.79 -13.11 10.77
CA VAL A 84 61.20 -12.68 10.83
C VAL A 84 61.79 -12.90 12.22
N PRO A 85 61.16 -12.48 13.34
CA PRO A 85 61.65 -12.82 14.68
C PRO A 85 61.68 -14.33 14.93
N PHE A 86 60.65 -15.06 14.48
CA PHE A 86 60.61 -16.51 14.63
C PHE A 86 61.76 -17.21 13.89
N PHE A 87 62.03 -16.83 12.63
CA PHE A 87 63.15 -17.37 11.86
C PHE A 87 64.49 -17.06 12.52
N MET A 88 64.66 -15.86 13.05
CA MET A 88 65.87 -15.44 13.76
C MET A 88 66.09 -16.26 15.04
N ILE A 89 65.02 -16.53 15.80
CA ILE A 89 65.05 -17.39 16.99
C ILE A 89 65.37 -18.84 16.58
N ALA A 90 64.73 -19.38 15.54
CA ALA A 90 65.00 -20.74 15.06
C ALA A 90 66.46 -20.92 14.62
N MET A 91 67.04 -19.93 13.93
CA MET A 91 68.44 -19.97 13.47
C MET A 91 69.45 -19.83 14.62
N MET A 92 69.08 -19.22 15.76
CA MET A 92 69.91 -19.19 16.97
C MET A 92 70.13 -20.60 17.55
N PHE A 93 69.12 -21.48 17.43
CA PHE A 93 69.16 -22.86 17.91
C PHE A 93 69.72 -23.88 16.90
N ALA A 94 70.04 -23.45 15.68
CA ALA A 94 70.67 -24.29 14.68
C ALA A 94 72.22 -24.30 14.81
N ASP A 95 72.85 -25.36 14.31
CA ASP A 95 74.30 -25.64 14.40
C ASP A 95 75.14 -24.80 13.41
N PHE A 96 74.86 -23.50 13.30
CA PHE A 96 75.67 -22.57 12.51
C PHE A 96 76.85 -22.02 13.31
N SER A 97 77.92 -21.65 12.61
CA SER A 97 79.06 -20.99 13.24
C SER A 97 78.68 -19.59 13.77
N PRO A 98 79.40 -19.05 14.77
CA PRO A 98 79.10 -17.73 15.34
C PRO A 98 79.12 -16.59 14.30
N ALA A 99 80.00 -16.68 13.29
CA ALA A 99 80.11 -15.70 12.23
C ALA A 99 78.89 -15.73 11.28
N GLU A 100 78.39 -16.92 10.95
CA GLU A 100 77.19 -17.09 10.12
C GLU A 100 75.94 -16.59 10.85
N LYS A 101 75.83 -16.86 12.16
CA LYS A 101 74.74 -16.34 12.99
C LYS A 101 74.69 -14.80 12.99
N LEU A 102 75.84 -14.14 13.09
CA LEU A 102 75.92 -12.68 13.01
C LEU A 102 75.55 -12.14 11.63
N GLY A 103 75.99 -12.80 10.55
CA GLY A 103 75.64 -12.42 9.18
C GLY A 103 74.13 -12.50 8.92
N ILE A 104 73.50 -13.60 9.35
CA ILE A 104 72.05 -13.81 9.22
C ILE A 104 71.27 -12.80 10.07
N LEU A 105 71.76 -12.49 11.27
CA LEU A 105 71.13 -11.50 12.16
C LEU A 105 71.17 -10.09 11.56
N ALA A 106 72.28 -9.69 10.95
CA ALA A 106 72.41 -8.40 10.27
C ALA A 106 71.50 -8.31 9.04
N ILE A 107 71.42 -9.36 8.21
CA ILE A 107 70.56 -9.40 7.02
C ILE A 107 69.08 -9.40 7.41
N GLY A 108 68.69 -10.21 8.40
CA GLY A 108 67.31 -10.32 8.88
C GLY A 108 66.81 -9.02 9.50
N SER A 109 67.63 -8.37 10.33
CA SER A 109 67.28 -7.07 10.94
C SER A 109 67.21 -5.95 9.89
N GLY A 110 68.12 -5.93 8.90
CA GLY A 110 68.08 -4.97 7.79
C GLY A 110 66.83 -5.13 6.92
N ALA A 111 66.47 -6.35 6.55
CA ALA A 111 65.27 -6.65 5.77
C ALA A 111 63.98 -6.28 6.53
N PHE A 112 63.96 -6.54 7.84
CA PHE A 112 62.85 -6.17 8.71
C PHE A 112 62.66 -4.65 8.79
N ALA A 113 63.76 -3.91 9.03
CA ALA A 113 63.73 -2.45 9.10
C ALA A 113 63.29 -1.83 7.76
N PHE A 114 63.79 -2.35 6.63
CA PHE A 114 63.39 -1.90 5.29
C PHE A 114 61.89 -2.15 5.02
N SER A 115 61.37 -3.32 5.39
CA SER A 115 59.95 -3.63 5.28
C SER A 115 59.07 -2.67 6.09
N LEU A 116 59.45 -2.39 7.34
CA LEU A 116 58.73 -1.44 8.19
C LEU A 116 58.72 -0.02 7.61
N ILE A 117 59.87 0.46 7.11
CA ILE A 117 59.98 1.80 6.49
C ILE A 117 59.13 1.87 5.23
N ARG A 118 59.17 0.84 4.39
CA ARG A 118 58.38 0.78 3.16
C ARG A 118 56.87 0.80 3.46
N HIS A 119 56.40 -0.02 4.39
CA HIS A 119 54.99 -0.04 4.81
C HIS A 119 54.55 1.29 5.42
N ARG A 120 55.41 1.94 6.22
CA ARG A 120 55.11 3.25 6.79
C ARG A 120 54.95 4.32 5.70
N ASN A 121 55.77 4.26 4.66
CA ASN A 121 55.69 5.19 3.52
C ASN A 121 54.46 4.93 2.64
N GLU A 122 54.12 3.66 2.37
CA GLU A 122 52.91 3.28 1.63
C GLU A 122 51.64 3.68 2.41
N ASN A 123 51.60 3.45 3.73
CA ASN A 123 50.51 3.91 4.59
C ASN A 123 50.37 5.43 4.61
N ARG A 124 51.50 6.16 4.61
CA ARG A 124 51.48 7.63 4.55
C ARG A 124 50.93 8.14 3.23
N LYS A 125 51.21 7.47 2.11
CA LYS A 125 50.63 7.78 0.80
C LYS A 125 49.14 7.47 0.77
N ALA A 126 48.73 6.29 1.21
CA ALA A 126 47.33 5.90 1.28
C ALA A 126 46.47 6.84 2.15
N ARG A 127 47.02 7.32 3.27
CA ARG A 127 46.34 8.34 4.10
C ARG A 127 46.17 9.67 3.38
N LYS A 128 47.20 10.16 2.68
CA LYS A 128 47.11 11.39 1.90
C LYS A 128 46.10 11.28 0.75
N ASP A 129 46.16 10.20 -0.02
CA ASP A 129 45.21 9.95 -1.12
C ASP A 129 43.77 9.85 -0.60
N TRP A 130 43.57 9.27 0.59
CA TRP A 130 42.26 9.23 1.25
C TRP A 130 41.80 10.61 1.74
N GLU A 131 42.68 11.39 2.36
CA GLU A 131 42.38 12.77 2.78
C GLU A 131 41.99 13.65 1.57
N GLU A 132 42.67 13.52 0.44
CA GLU A 132 42.36 14.22 -0.80
C GLU A 132 41.00 13.79 -1.39
N ARG A 133 40.71 12.48 -1.43
CA ARG A 133 39.40 11.96 -1.87
C ARG A 133 38.28 12.36 -0.93
N ARG A 134 38.53 12.39 0.38
CA ARG A 134 37.58 12.83 1.39
C ARG A 134 37.28 14.32 1.26
N ALA A 135 38.30 15.16 1.08
CA ALA A 135 38.10 16.59 0.86
C ALA A 135 37.33 16.88 -0.44
N ALA A 136 37.59 16.11 -1.50
CA ALA A 136 36.81 16.19 -2.75
C ALA A 136 35.35 15.74 -2.56
N TRP A 137 35.12 14.68 -1.78
CA TRP A 137 33.78 14.20 -1.42
C TRP A 137 33.03 15.20 -0.52
N GLU A 138 33.69 15.80 0.47
CA GLU A 138 33.11 16.85 1.33
C GLU A 138 32.73 18.08 0.49
N LYS A 139 33.57 18.48 -0.47
CA LYS A 139 33.25 19.59 -1.39
C LYS A 139 32.09 19.27 -2.33
N GLU A 140 32.01 18.05 -2.86
CA GLU A 140 30.92 17.64 -3.74
C GLU A 140 29.61 17.41 -2.95
N THR A 141 29.68 16.93 -1.71
CA THR A 141 28.51 16.83 -0.82
C THR A 141 28.02 18.19 -0.36
N GLU A 142 28.90 19.16 -0.09
CA GLU A 142 28.50 20.56 0.12
C GLU A 142 27.88 21.17 -1.13
N ARG A 143 28.44 20.89 -2.32
CA ARG A 143 27.84 21.32 -3.59
C ARG A 143 26.45 20.72 -3.80
N ILE A 144 26.27 19.43 -3.56
CA ILE A 144 24.98 18.72 -3.64
C ILE A 144 24.02 19.25 -2.57
N ARG A 145 24.49 19.50 -1.34
CA ARG A 145 23.69 20.09 -0.25
C ARG A 145 23.24 21.50 -0.61
N ASN A 146 24.13 22.31 -1.19
CA ASN A 146 23.82 23.66 -1.65
C ASN A 146 22.84 23.61 -2.83
N LEU A 147 23.01 22.70 -3.79
CA LEU A 147 22.05 22.47 -4.87
C LEU A 147 20.69 22.04 -4.31
N ASN A 148 20.64 21.09 -3.37
CA ASN A 148 19.39 20.65 -2.72
C ASN A 148 18.74 21.76 -1.87
N SER A 149 19.53 22.65 -1.25
CA SER A 149 18.99 23.82 -0.55
C SER A 149 18.44 24.89 -1.50
N VAL A 150 18.93 24.94 -2.75
CA VAL A 150 18.36 25.76 -3.83
C VAL A 150 17.14 25.06 -4.45
N VAL A 151 17.08 23.73 -4.45
CA VAL A 151 15.90 22.92 -4.84
C VAL A 151 14.73 23.11 -3.86
N SER A 152 14.94 23.60 -2.62
CA SER A 152 13.82 24.03 -1.77
C SER A 152 13.24 25.41 -2.13
N VAL A 153 13.86 26.14 -3.08
CA VAL A 153 13.40 27.46 -3.56
C VAL A 153 12.80 27.36 -4.97
N GLN A 154 12.94 26.21 -5.63
CA GLN A 154 12.37 25.93 -6.96
C GLN A 154 11.71 24.56 -6.99
N ASP A 155 10.76 24.32 -6.08
CA ASP A 155 9.62 23.49 -6.49
C ASP A 155 9.05 24.19 -7.75
N PRO A 156 8.69 23.46 -8.82
CA PRO A 156 7.93 24.04 -9.93
C PRO A 156 6.80 24.89 -9.35
N PRO A 157 6.48 26.08 -9.91
CA PRO A 157 5.45 26.95 -9.35
C PRO A 157 4.12 26.21 -9.10
N GLU A 158 3.87 25.14 -9.87
CA GLU A 158 2.77 24.20 -9.70
C GLU A 158 2.87 23.36 -8.41
N VAL A 159 4.03 22.79 -8.06
CA VAL A 159 4.23 22.00 -6.83
C VAL A 159 4.26 22.88 -5.58
N ALA A 160 4.83 24.09 -5.67
CA ALA A 160 4.81 25.06 -4.56
C ALA A 160 3.38 25.52 -4.27
N GLY A 161 2.60 25.83 -5.31
CA GLY A 161 1.18 26.18 -5.18
C GLY A 161 0.33 25.03 -4.66
N LEU A 162 0.64 23.77 -5.02
CA LEU A 162 -0.02 22.59 -4.46
C LEU A 162 0.31 22.39 -2.98
N LYS A 163 1.56 22.59 -2.55
CA LYS A 163 1.95 22.51 -1.13
C LYS A 163 1.32 23.61 -0.28
N GLU A 164 1.26 24.84 -0.80
CA GLU A 164 0.58 25.96 -0.10
C GLU A 164 -0.92 25.69 0.04
N ARG A 165 -1.57 25.20 -1.04
CA ARG A 165 -2.98 24.79 -1.00
C ARG A 165 -3.20 23.64 -0.03
N LEU A 166 -2.33 22.62 -0.07
CA LEU A 166 -2.37 21.47 0.84
C LEU A 166 -2.30 21.92 2.30
N GLY A 167 -1.30 22.74 2.66
CA GLY A 167 -1.17 23.27 4.01
C GLY A 167 -2.39 24.11 4.44
N GLY A 168 -2.93 24.92 3.54
CA GLY A 168 -4.17 25.67 3.80
C GLY A 168 -5.40 24.78 4.03
N THR A 169 -5.53 23.68 3.29
CA THR A 169 -6.59 22.68 3.50
C THR A 169 -6.37 21.84 4.76
N GLU A 170 -5.14 21.50 5.10
CA GLU A 170 -4.77 20.79 6.35
C GLU A 170 -5.11 21.65 7.58
N ASP A 171 -4.73 22.92 7.58
CA ASP A 171 -5.08 23.87 8.65
C ASP A 171 -6.61 24.05 8.79
N ALA A 172 -7.33 24.08 7.67
CA ALA A 172 -8.78 24.16 7.67
C ALA A 172 -9.41 22.87 8.21
N TYR A 173 -8.85 21.72 7.86
CA TYR A 173 -9.30 20.41 8.33
C TYR A 173 -9.07 20.26 9.83
N GLU A 174 -7.91 20.69 10.35
CA GLU A 174 -7.60 20.66 11.78
C GLU A 174 -8.59 21.52 12.58
N LYS A 175 -8.86 22.76 12.14
CA LYS A 175 -9.86 23.64 12.78
C LYS A 175 -11.26 23.03 12.83
N ILE A 176 -11.66 22.31 11.79
CA ILE A 176 -12.96 21.62 11.75
C ILE A 176 -12.96 20.42 12.68
N CYS A 177 -11.86 19.66 12.77
CA CYS A 177 -11.71 18.58 13.73
C CYS A 177 -11.78 19.08 15.18
N ASP A 178 -11.11 20.18 15.50
CA ASP A 178 -11.18 20.82 16.81
C ASP A 178 -12.61 21.29 17.14
N SER A 179 -13.26 21.93 16.16
CA SER A 179 -14.65 22.37 16.30
C SER A 179 -15.61 21.20 16.50
N LEU A 180 -15.37 20.05 15.86
CA LEU A 180 -16.15 18.82 16.06
C LEU A 180 -15.90 18.24 17.46
N ALA A 181 -14.66 18.21 17.94
CA ALA A 181 -14.33 17.77 19.29
C ALA A 181 -15.01 18.64 20.37
N GLU A 182 -15.08 19.97 20.15
CA GLU A 182 -15.84 20.87 21.02
C GLU A 182 -17.34 20.55 21.04
N GLN A 183 -17.94 20.21 19.89
CA GLN A 183 -19.34 19.79 19.83
C GLN A 183 -19.57 18.42 20.50
N GLU A 184 -18.61 17.49 20.38
CA GLU A 184 -18.67 16.19 21.06
C GLU A 184 -18.67 16.33 22.57
N ASN A 185 -17.90 17.27 23.12
CA ASN A 185 -17.84 17.56 24.55
C ASN A 185 -19.16 18.08 25.13
N ARG A 186 -20.11 18.53 24.29
CA ARG A 186 -21.43 18.98 24.73
C ARG A 186 -22.38 17.83 25.10
N ASN A 187 -22.04 16.58 24.76
CA ASN A 187 -22.79 15.35 25.11
C ASN A 187 -24.31 15.37 24.81
N ILE A 188 -24.72 16.08 23.75
CA ILE A 188 -26.13 16.20 23.37
C ILE A 188 -26.63 14.92 22.67
N LEU A 189 -25.82 14.34 21.78
CA LEU A 189 -26.08 13.08 21.08
C LEU A 189 -25.28 11.94 21.71
N ALA A 190 -25.79 10.70 21.69
CA ALA A 190 -24.97 9.54 22.05
C ALA A 190 -23.86 9.31 20.99
N PRO A 191 -22.67 8.79 21.37
CA PRO A 191 -21.54 8.62 20.46
C PRO A 191 -21.86 7.86 19.17
N GLN A 192 -22.79 6.90 19.23
CA GLN A 192 -23.25 6.12 18.07
C GLN A 192 -23.98 6.95 17.01
N TYR A 193 -24.63 8.05 17.38
CA TYR A 193 -25.37 8.92 16.45
C TYR A 193 -24.57 10.14 16.00
N ARG A 194 -23.32 10.29 16.48
CA ARG A 194 -22.39 11.34 16.06
C ARG A 194 -21.57 10.95 14.84
N LYS A 195 -21.54 9.65 14.51
CA LYS A 195 -20.73 9.11 13.42
C LYS A 195 -21.35 9.41 12.07
N ASP A 196 -20.49 9.58 11.08
CA ASP A 196 -20.83 9.66 9.67
C ASP A 196 -21.89 10.74 9.37
N MET A 197 -22.79 10.45 8.44
CA MET A 197 -23.86 11.36 8.00
C MET A 197 -25.10 11.34 8.92
N ILE A 198 -25.07 10.62 10.06
CA ILE A 198 -26.24 10.45 10.94
C ILE A 198 -26.77 11.80 11.44
N PRO A 199 -25.93 12.75 11.91
CA PRO A 199 -26.42 14.07 12.31
C PRO A 199 -27.11 14.86 11.20
N CYS A 200 -26.65 14.69 9.95
CA CYS A 200 -27.28 15.30 8.78
C CYS A 200 -28.68 14.73 8.52
N ILE A 201 -28.84 13.41 8.66
CA ILE A 201 -30.13 12.73 8.53
C ILE A 201 -31.08 13.18 9.64
N LEU A 202 -30.63 13.19 10.89
CA LEU A 202 -31.42 13.66 12.02
C LEU A 202 -31.86 15.12 11.82
N TYR A 203 -30.94 15.99 11.41
CA TYR A 203 -31.25 17.39 11.08
C TYR A 203 -32.32 17.49 9.97
N SER A 204 -32.26 16.63 8.95
CA SER A 204 -33.25 16.61 7.87
C SER A 204 -34.67 16.30 8.36
N PHE A 205 -34.84 15.44 9.39
CA PHE A 205 -36.16 15.17 9.96
C PHE A 205 -36.77 16.38 10.65
N PHE A 206 -35.93 17.22 11.29
CA PHE A 206 -36.38 18.48 11.87
C PHE A 206 -36.74 19.53 10.81
N LEU A 207 -35.93 19.64 9.74
CA LEU A 207 -36.20 20.54 8.63
C LEU A 207 -37.51 20.20 7.91
N ASN A 208 -37.76 18.91 7.71
CA ASN A 208 -38.96 18.41 7.05
C ASN A 208 -40.19 18.39 7.99
N GLY A 209 -40.04 18.82 9.25
CA GLY A 209 -41.12 18.81 10.25
C GLY A 209 -41.61 17.41 10.64
N ARG A 210 -40.84 16.36 10.34
CA ARG A 210 -41.18 14.96 10.64
C ARG A 210 -40.89 14.59 12.10
N ALA A 211 -40.01 15.31 12.76
CA ALA A 211 -39.69 15.12 14.17
C ALA A 211 -39.74 16.44 14.94
N ASN A 212 -40.29 16.39 16.15
CA ASN A 212 -40.34 17.52 17.08
C ASN A 212 -39.34 17.36 18.23
N THR A 213 -38.94 16.13 18.55
CA THR A 213 -37.95 15.83 19.60
C THR A 213 -36.80 14.99 19.04
N LEU A 214 -35.66 15.03 19.72
CA LEU A 214 -34.49 14.23 19.35
C LEU A 214 -34.78 12.73 19.42
N ALA A 215 -35.53 12.28 20.43
CA ALA A 215 -35.92 10.88 20.57
C ALA A 215 -36.80 10.41 19.41
N GLU A 216 -37.74 11.23 18.97
CA GLU A 216 -38.57 10.95 17.79
C GLU A 216 -37.74 10.88 16.51
N ALA A 217 -36.81 11.81 16.31
CA ALA A 217 -35.88 11.79 15.17
C ALA A 217 -35.01 10.53 15.18
N ILE A 218 -34.52 10.11 16.35
CA ILE A 218 -33.71 8.89 16.51
C ILE A 218 -34.57 7.65 16.23
N ASN A 219 -35.82 7.58 16.71
CA ASN A 219 -36.70 6.45 16.44
C ASN A 219 -36.99 6.32 14.94
N LEU A 220 -37.32 7.44 14.27
CA LEU A 220 -37.51 7.48 12.83
C LEU A 220 -36.26 7.04 12.07
N PHE A 221 -35.08 7.44 12.52
CA PHE A 221 -33.81 6.99 11.92
C PHE A 221 -33.69 5.46 11.96
N HIS A 222 -33.94 4.81 13.09
CA HIS A 222 -33.84 3.34 13.17
C HIS A 222 -34.90 2.64 12.33
N GLU A 223 -36.12 3.19 12.27
CA GLU A 223 -37.19 2.64 11.45
C GLU A 223 -36.83 2.70 9.97
N GLU A 224 -36.31 3.83 9.48
CA GLU A 224 -35.85 3.97 8.10
C GLU A 224 -34.66 3.06 7.79
N MET A 225 -33.66 2.98 8.68
CA MET A 225 -32.51 2.10 8.51
C MET A 225 -32.92 0.62 8.47
N TYR A 226 -33.83 0.22 9.36
CA TYR A 226 -34.34 -1.15 9.40
C TYR A 226 -35.10 -1.49 8.12
N ARG A 227 -35.97 -0.58 7.66
CA ARG A 227 -36.74 -0.74 6.43
C ARG A 227 -35.82 -0.83 5.20
N GLN A 228 -34.85 0.06 5.07
CA GLN A 228 -33.91 0.04 3.96
C GLN A 228 -33.10 -1.26 3.91
N ASN A 229 -32.66 -1.75 5.07
CA ASN A 229 -31.92 -3.01 5.17
C ASN A 229 -32.82 -4.21 4.79
N GLN A 230 -34.10 -4.21 5.20
CA GLN A 230 -35.06 -5.23 4.74
C GLN A 230 -35.26 -5.20 3.22
N GLU A 231 -35.43 -4.02 2.63
CA GLU A 231 -35.60 -3.87 1.18
C GLU A 231 -34.35 -4.36 0.42
N GLN A 232 -33.15 -4.03 0.89
CA GLN A 232 -31.89 -4.54 0.31
C GLN A 232 -31.76 -6.06 0.41
N ASN A 233 -32.07 -6.64 1.57
CA ASN A 233 -32.00 -8.10 1.75
C ASN A 233 -33.02 -8.82 0.84
N GLN A 234 -34.22 -8.26 0.66
CA GLN A 234 -35.21 -8.81 -0.27
C GLN A 234 -34.71 -8.75 -1.73
N LEU A 235 -34.07 -7.66 -2.13
CA LEU A 235 -33.50 -7.53 -3.48
C LEU A 235 -32.35 -8.52 -3.70
N GLN A 236 -31.46 -8.68 -2.73
CA GLN A 236 -30.39 -9.68 -2.81
C GLN A 236 -30.96 -11.09 -2.92
N PHE A 237 -31.93 -11.45 -2.09
CA PHE A 237 -32.59 -12.76 -2.17
C PHE A 237 -33.26 -13.00 -3.53
N GLN A 238 -33.92 -11.97 -4.10
CA GLN A 238 -34.49 -12.07 -5.45
C GLN A 238 -33.43 -12.29 -6.52
N GLN A 239 -32.27 -11.62 -6.41
CA GLN A 239 -31.15 -11.83 -7.35
C GLN A 239 -30.56 -13.23 -7.23
N GLU A 240 -30.36 -13.72 -6.01
CA GLU A 240 -29.89 -15.09 -5.76
C GLU A 240 -30.85 -16.13 -6.34
N MET A 241 -32.16 -15.96 -6.13
CA MET A 241 -33.18 -16.83 -6.70
C MET A 241 -33.16 -16.83 -8.23
N ARG A 242 -32.95 -15.67 -8.87
CA ARG A 242 -32.81 -15.59 -10.33
C ARG A 242 -31.56 -16.32 -10.80
N MET A 243 -30.41 -16.06 -10.19
CA MET A 243 -29.16 -16.76 -10.52
C MET A 243 -29.29 -18.28 -10.35
N HIS A 244 -29.98 -18.72 -9.29
CA HIS A 244 -30.22 -20.14 -9.06
C HIS A 244 -31.14 -20.75 -10.13
N GLN A 245 -32.21 -20.06 -10.52
CA GLN A 245 -33.08 -20.49 -11.62
C GLN A 245 -32.34 -20.56 -12.96
N ASP A 246 -31.51 -19.56 -13.27
CA ASP A 246 -30.70 -19.54 -14.49
C ASP A 246 -29.70 -20.70 -14.52
N ALA A 247 -29.06 -21.00 -13.39
CA ALA A 247 -28.16 -22.14 -13.27
C ALA A 247 -28.88 -23.48 -13.48
N LEU A 248 -30.09 -23.64 -12.92
CA LEU A 248 -30.91 -24.84 -13.14
C LEU A 248 -31.34 -24.98 -14.61
N MET A 249 -31.76 -23.88 -15.25
CA MET A 249 -32.09 -23.91 -16.68
C MET A 249 -30.88 -24.25 -17.54
N LEU A 250 -29.71 -23.68 -17.24
CA LEU A 250 -28.47 -24.02 -17.93
C LEU A 250 -28.14 -25.51 -17.76
N GLN A 251 -28.27 -26.05 -16.55
CA GLN A 251 -28.03 -27.47 -16.29
C GLN A 251 -29.01 -28.36 -17.07
N GLN A 252 -30.30 -27.99 -17.11
CA GLN A 252 -31.29 -28.70 -17.91
C GLN A 252 -30.96 -28.65 -19.40
N ASN A 253 -30.57 -27.48 -19.92
CA ASN A 253 -30.18 -27.31 -21.33
C ASN A 253 -28.93 -28.14 -21.67
N LEU A 254 -27.92 -28.17 -20.79
CA LEU A 254 -26.73 -29.00 -20.98
C LEU A 254 -27.07 -30.49 -20.96
N ASN A 255 -27.95 -30.92 -20.06
CA ASN A 255 -28.40 -32.31 -20.02
C ASN A 255 -29.22 -32.68 -21.27
N ALA A 256 -30.11 -31.79 -21.73
CA ALA A 256 -30.88 -31.98 -22.96
C ALA A 256 -29.96 -32.06 -24.19
N ALA A 257 -28.95 -31.19 -24.29
CA ALA A 257 -27.96 -31.22 -25.35
C ALA A 257 -27.17 -32.54 -25.37
N ARG A 258 -26.73 -33.01 -24.20
CA ARG A 258 -26.05 -34.31 -24.07
C ARG A 258 -26.92 -35.48 -24.52
N LEU A 259 -28.19 -35.50 -24.08
CA LEU A 259 -29.15 -36.54 -24.50
C LEU A 259 -29.41 -36.47 -26.00
N SER A 260 -29.57 -35.27 -26.57
CA SER A 260 -29.74 -35.08 -28.00
C SER A 260 -28.56 -35.62 -28.80
N GLN A 261 -27.33 -35.36 -28.33
CA GLN A 261 -26.12 -35.86 -28.97
C GLN A 261 -26.05 -37.40 -28.90
N GLN A 262 -26.36 -38.01 -27.75
CA GLN A 262 -26.42 -39.47 -27.62
C GLN A 262 -27.45 -40.10 -28.57
N ILE A 263 -28.60 -39.46 -28.76
CA ILE A 263 -29.63 -39.90 -29.70
C ILE A 263 -29.12 -39.81 -31.14
N GLU A 264 -28.44 -38.71 -31.50
CA GLU A 264 -27.88 -38.50 -32.83
C GLU A 264 -26.77 -39.51 -33.14
N ASP A 265 -25.87 -39.76 -32.19
CA ASP A 265 -24.82 -40.76 -32.32
C ASP A 265 -25.40 -42.17 -32.49
N ALA A 266 -26.37 -42.56 -31.64
CA ALA A 266 -27.07 -43.84 -31.75
C ALA A 266 -27.82 -43.99 -33.07
N LYS A 267 -28.41 -42.90 -33.59
CA LYS A 267 -29.07 -42.88 -34.89
C LYS A 267 -28.06 -43.12 -36.02
N ASN A 268 -26.93 -42.42 -36.00
CA ASN A 268 -25.87 -42.59 -37.00
C ASN A 268 -25.31 -44.02 -37.00
N GLU A 269 -25.17 -44.64 -35.83
CA GLU A 269 -24.76 -46.04 -35.68
C GLU A 269 -25.77 -47.00 -36.32
N ILE A 270 -27.08 -46.80 -36.07
CA ILE A 270 -28.15 -47.60 -36.68
C ILE A 270 -28.16 -47.42 -38.20
N GLU A 271 -28.02 -46.19 -38.70
CA GLU A 271 -27.96 -45.91 -40.14
C GLU A 271 -26.75 -46.60 -40.80
N LEU A 272 -25.58 -46.54 -40.16
CA LEU A 272 -24.37 -47.23 -40.63
C LEU A 272 -24.54 -48.75 -40.64
N GLN A 273 -25.13 -49.32 -39.59
CA GLN A 273 -25.41 -50.75 -39.51
C GLN A 273 -26.38 -51.18 -40.63
N SER A 274 -27.45 -50.41 -40.85
CA SER A 274 -28.39 -50.66 -41.93
C SER A 274 -27.72 -50.56 -43.31
N LEU A 275 -26.79 -49.62 -43.51
CA LEU A 275 -26.02 -49.52 -44.75
C LEU A 275 -25.11 -50.74 -44.94
N MET A 276 -24.41 -51.17 -43.89
CA MET A 276 -23.56 -52.37 -43.95
C MET A 276 -24.37 -53.62 -44.27
N ASP A 277 -25.51 -53.83 -43.62
CA ASP A 277 -26.41 -54.96 -43.91
C ASP A 277 -26.93 -54.92 -45.36
N SER A 278 -27.26 -53.71 -45.86
CA SER A 278 -27.64 -53.55 -47.27
C SER A 278 -26.50 -53.88 -48.24
N LEU A 279 -25.26 -53.51 -47.92
CA LEU A 279 -24.09 -53.83 -48.74
C LEU A 279 -23.78 -55.33 -48.71
N TYR A 280 -23.87 -55.98 -47.55
CA TYR A 280 -23.70 -57.43 -47.42
C TYR A 280 -24.74 -58.20 -48.23
N THR A 281 -26.01 -57.79 -48.18
CA THR A 281 -27.06 -58.43 -48.97
C THR A 281 -26.86 -58.23 -50.47
N VAL A 282 -26.47 -57.03 -50.91
CA VAL A 282 -26.15 -56.76 -52.32
C VAL A 282 -24.95 -57.56 -52.80
N ASP A 283 -23.87 -57.65 -52.02
CA ASP A 283 -22.67 -58.40 -52.39
C ASP A 283 -22.96 -59.91 -52.45
N MET A 284 -23.77 -60.43 -51.51
CA MET A 284 -24.25 -61.81 -51.54
C MET A 284 -25.10 -62.09 -52.79
N ILE A 285 -26.00 -61.17 -53.16
CA ILE A 285 -26.80 -61.27 -54.39
C ILE A 285 -25.89 -61.28 -55.63
N ASN A 286 -24.87 -60.41 -55.67
CA ASN A 286 -23.90 -60.36 -56.76
C ASN A 286 -23.05 -61.64 -56.86
N LEU A 287 -22.60 -62.19 -55.72
CA LEU A 287 -21.88 -63.46 -55.66
C LEU A 287 -22.74 -64.62 -56.16
N LEU A 288 -24.02 -64.69 -55.75
CA LEU A 288 -24.97 -65.69 -56.25
C LEU A 288 -25.17 -65.55 -57.76
N MET A 289 -25.38 -64.34 -58.28
CA MET A 289 -25.48 -64.11 -59.73
C MET A 289 -24.23 -64.52 -60.49
N LYS A 290 -23.04 -64.31 -59.92
CA LYS A 290 -21.77 -64.71 -60.53
C LYS A 290 -21.57 -66.23 -60.51
N SER A 291 -22.05 -66.94 -59.49
CA SER A 291 -22.01 -68.41 -59.42
C SER A 291 -23.04 -69.12 -60.31
N MET A 292 -24.12 -68.42 -60.69
CA MET A 292 -25.16 -68.94 -61.59
C MET A 292 -24.84 -68.70 -63.08
N ARG A 293 -23.72 -68.05 -63.38
CA ARG A 293 -23.17 -67.85 -64.73
C ARG A 293 -22.06 -68.84 -65.01
#